data_AF-A0A151UIB4-F1
#
_entry.id   AF-A0A151UIB4-F1
#
_cell.length_a   1.000
_cell.length_b   1.000
_cell.length_c   1.000
_cell.angle_alpha   90.00
_cell.angle_beta   90.00
_cell.angle_gamma   90.00
#
_symmetry.space_group_name_H-M   'P 1'
#
loop_
_entity.id
_entity.type
_entity.pdbx_description
1 polymer ?
#
loop_
_entity_poly.entity_id
_entity_poly.type
_entity_poly.pdbx_seq_one_letter_code
_entity_poly.pdbx_strand_id
1 'polypeptide(L)'
;AWLTYIWRRAKRHEIEIDIANERLQFWISHNSNTPTSQDAVDVERGLAEIKRLDIETQLWDESRRELEENINNSAAPSRTDF
;
A
#
# COMPACT_ATOMS: atom_id res chain seq x y z
N ALA A 1 -4.71 8.16 8.70
CA ALA A 1 -3.26 8.11 9.01
C ALA A 1 -2.47 7.48 7.85
N TRP A 2 -1.17 7.81 7.72
CA TRP A 2 -0.26 7.31 6.67
C TRP A 2 -0.16 5.77 6.63
N LEU A 3 0.02 5.12 7.78
CA LEU A 3 0.15 3.65 7.85
C LEU A 3 -1.08 2.93 7.28
N THR A 4 -2.28 3.43 7.58
CA THR A 4 -3.52 2.91 6.99
C THR A 4 -3.54 3.02 5.47
N TYR A 5 -2.99 4.10 4.91
CA TYR A 5 -2.89 4.28 3.46
C TYR A 5 -1.92 3.28 2.83
N ILE A 6 -0.71 3.12 3.39
CA ILE A 6 0.28 2.16 2.90
C ILE A 6 -0.28 0.73 2.90
N TRP A 7 -0.82 0.28 4.03
CA TRP A 7 -1.36 -1.09 4.13
C TRP A 7 -2.59 -1.31 3.25
N ARG A 8 -3.43 -0.29 3.06
CA ARG A 8 -4.55 -0.37 2.10
C ARG A 8 -4.05 -0.49 0.66
N ARG A 9 -2.98 0.21 0.31
CA ARG A 9 -2.37 0.13 -1.02
C ARG A 9 -1.68 -1.22 -1.22
N ALA A 10 -0.91 -1.69 -0.25
CA ALA A 10 -0.28 -3.01 -0.28
C ALA A 10 -1.30 -4.12 -0.52
N LYS A 11 -2.41 -4.11 0.24
CA LYS A 11 -3.54 -5.03 0.04
C LYS A 11 -4.10 -4.98 -1.39
N ARG A 12 -4.24 -3.79 -1.98
CA ARG A 12 -4.82 -3.63 -3.33
C ARG A 12 -3.93 -4.26 -4.41
N HIS A 13 -2.61 -4.12 -4.29
CA HIS A 13 -1.65 -4.73 -5.22
C HIS A 13 -1.22 -6.14 -4.77
N GLU A 14 -1.98 -6.76 -3.85
CA GLU A 14 -1.73 -8.12 -3.33
C GLU A 14 -0.32 -8.33 -2.72
N ILE A 15 0.34 -7.25 -2.31
CA ILE A 15 1.63 -7.28 -1.61
C ILE A 15 1.42 -7.72 -0.18
N GLU A 16 2.08 -8.81 0.22
CA GLU A 16 2.04 -9.36 1.58
C GLU A 16 0.59 -9.43 2.12
N ILE A 17 -0.35 -9.94 1.32
CA ILE A 17 -1.80 -9.79 1.50
C ILE A 17 -2.31 -10.14 2.90
N ASP A 18 -1.77 -11.19 3.51
CA ASP A 18 -2.16 -11.64 4.85
C ASP A 18 -1.74 -10.62 5.91
N ILE A 19 -0.48 -10.15 5.84
CA ILE A 19 0.08 -9.13 6.73
C ILE A 19 -0.63 -7.79 6.50
N ALA A 20 -0.85 -7.42 5.24
CA ALA A 20 -1.50 -6.17 4.87
C ALA A 20 -2.95 -6.11 5.37
N ASN A 21 -3.69 -7.23 5.32
CA ASN A 21 -5.02 -7.32 5.89
C ASN A 21 -5.00 -7.13 7.42
N GLU A 22 -4.14 -7.87 8.12
CA GLU A 22 -4.04 -7.79 9.58
C GLU A 22 -3.67 -6.36 10.02
N ARG A 23 -2.65 -5.78 9.41
CA ARG A 23 -2.18 -4.43 9.75
C ARG A 23 -3.17 -3.35 9.37
N LEU A 24 -3.86 -3.48 8.24
CA LEU A 24 -4.91 -2.54 7.88
C LEU A 24 -6.04 -2.52 8.93
N GLN A 25 -6.48 -3.68 9.39
CA GLN A 25 -7.51 -3.77 10.44
C GLN A 25 -7.02 -3.18 11.76
N PHE A 26 -5.80 -3.54 12.19
CA PHE A 26 -5.18 -2.98 13.39
C PHE A 26 -5.18 -1.45 13.35
N TRP A 27 -4.64 -0.83 12.29
CA TRP A 27 -4.54 0.63 12.19
C TRP A 27 -5.89 1.34 12.03
N ILE A 28 -6.90 0.70 11.44
CA ILE A 28 -8.26 1.26 11.41
C ILE A 28 -8.83 1.31 12.84
N SER A 29 -8.71 0.23 13.60
CA SER A 29 -9.18 0.16 14.99
C SER A 29 -8.38 1.03 15.96
N HIS A 30 -7.09 1.24 15.67
CA HIS A 30 -6.21 2.05 16.52
C HIS A 30 -6.55 3.54 16.40
N ASN A 31 -6.90 4.03 15.21
CA ASN A 31 -7.25 5.44 14.98
C ASN A 31 -8.61 5.87 15.57
N SER A 32 -9.43 4.95 16.09
CA SER A 32 -10.73 5.28 16.71
C SER A 32 -10.65 5.61 18.19
N ASN A 33 -9.47 5.49 18.82
CA ASN A 33 -9.28 5.75 20.25
C ASN A 33 -8.64 7.12 20.51
N THR A 34 -8.78 7.62 21.74
CA THR A 34 -8.11 8.85 22.19
C THR A 34 -6.60 8.68 22.11
N PRO A 35 -5.86 9.66 21.57
CA PRO A 35 -4.42 9.52 21.42
C PRO A 35 -3.70 9.36 22.75
N THR A 36 -2.77 8.40 22.82
CA THR A 36 -1.95 8.12 24.01
C THR A 36 -0.46 8.17 23.68
N SER A 37 0.39 8.22 24.72
CA SER A 37 1.84 8.11 24.53
C SER A 37 2.26 6.78 23.92
N GLN A 38 1.44 5.73 24.04
CA GLN A 38 1.68 4.42 23.45
C GLN A 38 1.58 4.45 21.91
N ASP A 39 0.77 5.36 21.35
CA ASP A 39 0.55 5.46 19.91
C ASP A 39 1.83 5.84 19.16
N ALA A 40 2.69 6.66 19.77
CA ALA A 40 3.98 7.02 19.18
C ALA A 40 4.87 5.77 18.99
N VAL A 41 4.91 4.90 20.01
CA VAL A 41 5.66 3.63 19.97
C VAL A 41 5.07 2.69 18.93
N ASP A 42 3.74 2.61 18.84
CA ASP A 42 3.08 1.75 17.87
C ASP A 42 3.31 2.26 16.44
N VAL A 43 3.32 3.58 16.22
CA VAL A 43 3.64 4.19 14.92
C VAL A 43 5.08 3.87 14.52
N GLU A 44 6.04 4.01 15.44
CA GLU A 44 7.44 3.64 15.20
C GLU A 44 7.59 2.16 14.81
N ARG A 45 6.88 1.26 15.51
CA ARG A 45 6.85 -0.17 15.17
C ARG A 45 6.25 -0.41 13.78
N GLY A 46 5.16 0.28 13.45
CA GLY A 46 4.53 0.19 12.13
C GLY A 46 5.45 0.65 11.00
N LEU A 47 6.24 1.71 11.22
CA LEU A 47 7.24 2.17 10.25
C LEU A 47 8.41 1.19 10.12
N ALA A 48 8.89 0.63 11.24
CA ALA A 48 9.96 -0.36 11.21
C ALA A 48 9.56 -1.64 10.45
N GLU A 49 8.30 -2.06 10.58
CA GLU A 49 7.78 -3.23 9.87
C GLU A 49 7.66 -3.01 8.37
N ILE A 50 7.16 -1.84 7.94
CA ILE A 50 7.13 -1.45 6.52
C ILE A 50 8.54 -1.52 5.91
N LYS A 51 9.53 -0.99 6.63
CA LYS A 51 10.94 -1.03 6.20
C LYS A 51 11.49 -2.46 6.17
N ARG A 52 11.18 -3.29 7.17
CA ARG A 52 11.65 -4.67 7.26
C ARG A 52 11.13 -5.55 6.12
N LEU A 53 9.92 -5.27 5.65
CA LEU A 53 9.25 -6.00 4.56
C LEU A 53 9.43 -5.32 3.19
N ASP A 54 10.18 -4.21 3.12
CA ASP A 54 10.38 -3.42 1.90
C ASP A 54 9.07 -3.03 1.18
N ILE A 55 7.98 -2.81 1.95
CA ILE A 55 6.64 -2.55 1.39
C ILE A 55 6.64 -1.30 0.50
N GLU A 56 7.39 -0.27 0.87
CA GLU A 56 7.49 0.96 0.07
C GLU A 56 8.14 0.72 -1.30
N THR A 57 9.19 -0.11 -1.34
CA THR A 57 9.88 -0.50 -2.58
C THR A 57 8.95 -1.34 -3.46
N GLN A 58 8.29 -2.36 -2.88
CA GLN A 58 7.34 -3.19 -3.62
C GLN A 58 6.19 -2.36 -4.21
N LEU A 59 5.65 -1.42 -3.43
CA LEU A 59 4.61 -0.49 -3.90
C LEU A 59 5.10 0.45 -5.00
N TRP A 60 6.37 0.86 -4.95
CA TRP A 60 6.97 1.68 -5.99
C TRP A 60 7.09 0.90 -7.31
N ASP A 61 7.58 -0.33 -7.26
CA ASP A 61 7.73 -1.18 -8.44
C ASP A 61 6.38 -1.51 -9.09
N GLU A 62 5.36 -1.84 -8.30
CA GLU A 62 3.99 -2.03 -8.79
C GLU A 62 3.44 -0.76 -9.45
N SER A 63 3.66 0.41 -8.84
CA SER A 63 3.24 1.69 -9.41
C SER A 63 3.89 1.97 -10.77
N ARG A 64 5.14 1.53 -10.95
CA ARG A 64 5.85 1.66 -12.23
C ARG A 64 5.30 0.70 -13.27
N ARG A 65 5.03 -0.55 -12.89
CA ARG A 65 4.43 -1.54 -13.78
C ARG A 65 3.07 -1.06 -14.31
N GLU A 66 2.21 -0.54 -13.42
CA GLU A 66 0.92 0.03 -13.81
C GLU A 66 1.07 1.21 -14.79
N LEU A 67 2.06 2.08 -14.58
CA LEU A 67 2.31 3.20 -15.49
C LEU A 67 2.76 2.70 -16.88
N GLU A 68 3.66 1.71 -16.92
CA GLU A 68 4.16 1.11 -18.15
C GLU A 68 3.03 0.40 -18.92
N GLU A 69 2.17 -0.35 -18.23
CA GLU A 69 0.95 -0.96 -18.79
C GLU A 69 -0.01 0.08 -19.37
N ASN A 70 -0.25 1.18 -18.65
CA ASN A 70 -1.11 2.27 -19.12
C ASN A 70 -0.55 2.96 -20.38
N ILE A 71 0.77 3.18 -20.45
CA ILE A 71 1.43 3.75 -21.63
C ILE A 71 1.28 2.79 -22.83
N ASN A 72 1.52 1.50 -22.62
CA ASN A 72 1.39 0.49 -23.68
C ASN A 72 -0.05 0.39 -24.20
N ASN A 73 -1.05 0.44 -23.31
CA ASN A 73 -2.46 0.43 -23.68
C ASN A 73 -2.89 1.70 -24.42
N SER A 74 -2.30 2.85 -24.09
CA SER A 74 -2.56 4.13 -24.78
C SER A 74 -1.89 4.21 -26.15
N ALA A 75 -0.78 3.47 -26.34
CA ALA A 75 -0.06 3.38 -27.60
C ALA A 75 -0.63 2.31 -28.55
N ALA A 76 -1.54 1.45 -28.09
CA ALA A 76 -2.24 0.52 -28.96
C ALA A 76 -3.17 1.31 -29.90
N PRO A 77 -2.91 1.35 -31.22
CA PRO A 77 -3.81 2.02 -32.13
C PRO A 77 -5.16 1.29 -32.09
N SER A 78 -6.24 2.05 -31.92
CA SER A 78 -7.61 1.60 -32.15
C SER A 78 -7.69 1.02 -33.56
N ARG A 79 -7.48 -0.29 -33.66
CA ARG A 79 -7.55 -1.04 -34.90
C ARG A 79 -9.02 -1.30 -35.21
N THR A 80 -9.74 -0.22 -35.47
CA THR A 80 -11.02 -0.21 -36.16
C THR A 80 -10.74 0.20 -37.59
N ASP A 81 -10.31 -0.78 -38.39
CA ASP A 81 -10.55 -0.80 -39.82
C ASP A 81 -11.59 -1.88 -40.05
N PHE A 82 -12.81 -1.49 -40.43
CA PHE A 82 -13.68 -2.06 -41.46
C PHE A 82 -14.97 -1.24 -41.56
#